data_AF-A0A951EA15-F1
#
_entry.id   AF-A0A951EA15-F1
#
_cell.length_a   1.000
_cell.length_b   1.000
_cell.length_c   1.000
_cell.angle_alpha   90.00
_cell.angle_beta   90.00
_cell.angle_gamma   90.00
#
_symmetry.space_group_name_H-M   'P 1'
#
loop_
_entity.id
_entity.type
_entity.pdbx_description
1 polymer ?
#
loop_
_entity_poly.entity_id
_entity_poly.type
_entity_poly.pdbx_seq_one_letter_code
_entity_poly.pdbx_strand_id
1 'polypeptide(L)'
;MLNGAAPSFEIDGGAALVLLRALTTGALLWVFGASLFVWFVFPRAFSRLPPATAAALGTRLSRLIGGGLIAAAIALTLWLAAQTAVFADADSVGAALGALPKVLFHTRFGWVVVLQLLALVATALFVRRPAGAAIASGVALALGAGHSHALSMQSGPSLLLGAETVHLLAAGAWLGGLIPLLVAVRMVPAREGAMAARWFSPIGKLAVSAIALTALYQGVVDVGSVSGLLGTAYGWMALCKLALFGVLFGFAWVNRYRFAPALLRGDAASSKRTLIVSIALQSAFGALIVLVAAFLATLPPGMHTEPVWPFTMRFSLATVREAPEFRDEVMGAVLALLGAIAIIVLGQFMQRWTRWLGYAMAAIITFYAIPHLDVLLAPAYPTSFETSPTGFSATSIVRGEALYGSNCASCHGADGRGDGPAAPGLAVPPADLTAPHLWEHSDGELAWWIGQGMPGPDNRPVMPGFEGKLDVDERWSVIDFIRARNAGIHFRDTGEWPVPVAAPGFSMACRTGPGTLDALRGSAVLLLLDGPVPSDIPPGLRVVEAGEAQPKAGLCVSDDPAVPQAYRILAGLSAGQNASFLIDREGSLRYASRAGWSDPAALGRLVRLLDKQATGASAMVHPHHHTM
;
A
#
# COMPACT_ATOMS: atom_id res chain seq x y z
N MET A 1 -2.19 2.25 -22.89
CA MET A 1 -3.05 1.13 -23.33
C MET A 1 -3.65 0.51 -22.08
N LEU A 2 -4.95 0.65 -21.87
CA LEU A 2 -5.68 0.04 -20.75
C LEU A 2 -6.11 -1.36 -21.17
N ASN A 3 -6.07 -2.33 -20.25
CA ASN A 3 -6.49 -3.71 -20.51
C ASN A 3 -7.97 -3.96 -20.16
N GLY A 4 -8.71 -2.93 -19.73
CA GLY A 4 -10.12 -3.02 -19.34
C GLY A 4 -10.37 -3.54 -17.93
N ALA A 5 -9.33 -3.97 -17.21
CA ALA A 5 -9.44 -4.35 -15.81
C ALA A 5 -9.53 -3.11 -14.92
N ALA A 6 -10.42 -3.15 -13.94
CA ALA A 6 -10.59 -2.12 -12.94
C ALA A 6 -10.76 -2.78 -11.56
N PRO A 7 -10.21 -2.19 -10.49
CA PRO A 7 -10.43 -2.70 -9.15
C PRO A 7 -11.91 -2.62 -8.78
N SER A 8 -12.39 -3.59 -7.98
CA SER A 8 -13.73 -3.53 -7.41
C SER A 8 -13.82 -2.41 -6.36
N PHE A 9 -14.93 -1.67 -6.38
CA PHE A 9 -15.24 -0.65 -5.38
C PHE A 9 -16.32 -1.19 -4.43
N GLU A 10 -15.94 -2.11 -3.56
CA GLU A 10 -16.82 -2.55 -2.47
C GLU A 10 -16.76 -1.54 -1.31
N ILE A 11 -17.93 -1.06 -0.89
CA ILE A 11 -18.05 -0.03 0.16
C ILE A 11 -18.65 -0.70 1.40
N ASP A 12 -17.80 -1.03 2.37
CA ASP A 12 -18.25 -1.57 3.65
C ASP A 12 -19.18 -0.57 4.36
N GLY A 13 -20.38 -1.05 4.74
CA GLY A 13 -21.41 -0.22 5.40
C GLY A 13 -22.17 0.74 4.48
N GLY A 14 -21.88 0.75 3.17
CA GLY A 14 -22.61 1.49 2.16
C GLY A 14 -22.40 3.01 2.15
N ALA A 15 -22.97 3.67 1.13
CA ALA A 15 -22.77 5.11 0.89
C ALA A 15 -23.24 6.02 2.03
N ALA A 16 -24.23 5.58 2.82
CA ALA A 16 -24.74 6.35 3.95
C ALA A 16 -23.69 6.53 5.05
N LEU A 17 -22.92 5.48 5.37
CA LEU A 17 -21.88 5.53 6.39
C LEU A 17 -20.71 6.44 5.96
N VAL A 18 -20.33 6.38 4.67
CA VAL A 18 -19.34 7.28 4.07
C VAL A 18 -19.78 8.74 4.20
N LEU A 19 -21.03 9.05 3.88
CA LEU A 19 -21.58 10.40 3.99
C LEU A 19 -21.58 10.89 5.44
N LEU A 20 -22.02 10.07 6.40
CA LEU A 20 -22.02 10.44 7.83
C LEU A 20 -20.60 10.70 8.35
N ARG A 21 -19.63 9.89 7.92
CA ARG A 21 -18.20 10.12 8.22
C ARG A 21 -17.71 11.43 7.62
N ALA A 22 -18.00 11.69 6.35
CA ALA A 22 -17.63 12.94 5.68
C ALA A 22 -18.23 14.17 6.37
N LEU A 23 -19.51 14.10 6.77
CA LEU A 23 -20.20 15.16 7.51
C LEU A 23 -19.57 15.39 8.88
N THR A 24 -19.27 14.32 9.61
CA THR A 24 -18.62 14.38 10.93
C THR A 24 -17.25 15.02 10.82
N THR A 25 -16.38 14.52 9.94
CA THR A 25 -15.05 15.08 9.72
C THR A 25 -15.13 16.52 9.23
N GLY A 26 -15.99 16.82 8.26
CA GLY A 26 -16.19 18.18 7.73
C GLY A 26 -16.65 19.18 8.79
N ALA A 27 -17.57 18.79 9.66
CA ALA A 27 -18.04 19.63 10.75
C ALA A 27 -16.97 19.88 11.82
N LEU A 28 -16.17 18.86 12.18
CA LEU A 28 -15.04 19.02 13.10
C LEU A 28 -13.96 19.94 12.53
N LEU A 29 -13.61 19.79 11.25
CA LEU A 29 -12.70 20.68 10.53
C LEU A 29 -13.22 22.12 10.57
N TRP A 30 -14.52 22.33 10.30
CA TRP A 30 -15.15 23.64 10.33
C TRP A 30 -15.07 24.28 11.73
N VAL A 31 -15.46 23.59 12.79
CA VAL A 31 -15.44 24.12 14.16
C VAL A 31 -14.02 24.52 14.57
N PHE A 32 -13.04 23.66 14.30
CA PHE A 32 -11.63 23.94 14.62
C PHE A 32 -11.11 25.14 13.82
N GLY A 33 -11.29 25.14 12.50
CA GLY A 33 -10.83 26.23 11.64
C GLY A 33 -11.49 27.57 11.95
N ALA A 34 -12.79 27.58 12.29
CA ALA A 34 -13.51 28.79 12.73
C ALA A 34 -12.98 29.31 14.07
N SER A 35 -12.74 28.42 15.04
CA SER A 35 -12.18 28.80 16.34
C SER A 35 -10.75 29.34 16.21
N LEU A 36 -9.92 28.70 15.38
CA LEU A 36 -8.55 29.14 15.09
C LEU A 36 -8.55 30.50 14.34
N PHE A 37 -9.49 30.71 13.43
CA PHE A 37 -9.64 32.00 12.73
C PHE A 37 -9.98 33.13 13.69
N VAL A 38 -10.93 32.92 14.60
CA VAL A 38 -11.30 33.91 15.63
C VAL A 38 -10.14 34.19 16.59
N TRP A 39 -9.37 33.16 16.96
CA TRP A 39 -8.21 33.36 17.83
C TRP A 39 -7.06 34.09 17.14
N PHE A 40 -6.71 33.70 15.92
CA PHE A 40 -5.46 34.16 15.30
C PHE A 40 -5.66 35.29 14.28
N VAL A 41 -6.64 35.16 13.38
CA VAL A 41 -6.83 36.10 12.26
C VAL A 41 -7.62 37.32 12.69
N PHE A 42 -8.74 37.12 13.39
CA PHE A 42 -9.67 38.19 13.75
C PHE A 42 -9.02 39.38 14.49
N PRO A 43 -8.27 39.20 15.59
CA PRO A 43 -7.69 40.33 16.34
C PRO A 43 -6.62 41.09 15.54
N ARG A 44 -5.98 40.46 14.55
CA ARG A 44 -4.89 41.05 13.76
C ARG A 44 -5.38 41.72 12.48
N ALA A 45 -6.36 41.12 11.82
CA ALA A 45 -6.88 41.60 10.54
C ALA A 45 -7.89 42.75 10.72
N PHE A 46 -8.61 42.78 11.86
CA PHE A 46 -9.76 43.65 12.04
C PHE A 46 -9.62 44.68 13.17
N SER A 47 -8.40 44.90 13.68
CA SER A 47 -8.13 45.86 14.76
C SER A 47 -8.48 47.32 14.41
N ARG A 48 -8.61 47.64 13.10
CA ARG A 48 -8.94 48.97 12.59
C ARG A 48 -10.40 49.12 12.15
N LEU A 49 -11.22 48.09 12.30
CA LEU A 49 -12.65 48.18 11.95
C LEU A 49 -13.39 49.10 12.93
N PRO A 50 -14.43 49.82 12.47
CA PRO A 50 -15.36 50.50 13.36
C PRO A 50 -15.94 49.52 14.41
N PRO A 51 -16.10 49.92 15.69
CA PRO A 51 -16.54 49.02 16.76
C PRO A 51 -17.84 48.25 16.43
N ALA A 52 -18.82 48.91 15.81
CA ALA A 52 -20.07 48.30 15.41
C ALA A 52 -19.88 47.19 14.35
N THR A 53 -19.01 47.42 13.36
CA THR A 53 -18.71 46.44 12.30
C THR A 53 -17.90 45.26 12.85
N ALA A 54 -16.92 45.54 13.72
CA ALA A 54 -16.14 44.51 14.40
C ALA A 54 -17.04 43.62 15.28
N ALA A 55 -17.95 44.21 16.05
CA ALA A 55 -18.92 43.48 16.87
C ALA A 55 -19.85 42.61 16.01
N ALA A 56 -20.41 43.16 14.93
CA ALA A 56 -21.28 42.43 14.02
C ALA A 56 -20.56 41.24 13.36
N LEU A 57 -19.31 41.42 12.91
CA LEU A 57 -18.49 40.33 12.38
C LEU A 57 -18.20 39.28 13.46
N GLY A 58 -17.80 39.70 14.66
CA GLY A 58 -17.55 38.82 15.79
C GLY A 58 -18.77 37.96 16.13
N THR A 59 -19.97 38.56 16.23
CA THR A 59 -21.21 37.82 16.46
C THR A 59 -21.50 36.82 15.34
N ARG A 60 -21.29 37.18 14.06
CA ARG A 60 -21.48 36.22 12.96
C ARG A 60 -20.48 35.06 13.04
N LEU A 61 -19.21 35.32 13.35
CA LEU A 61 -18.20 34.26 13.50
C LEU A 61 -18.52 33.35 14.69
N SER A 62 -18.98 33.89 15.83
CA SER A 62 -19.42 33.07 16.97
C SER A 62 -20.65 32.23 16.62
N ARG A 63 -21.61 32.76 15.84
CA ARG A 63 -22.76 31.97 15.34
C ARG A 63 -22.32 30.86 14.39
N LEU A 64 -21.30 31.07 13.57
CA LEU A 64 -20.73 30.01 12.73
C LEU A 64 -20.10 28.89 13.57
N ILE A 65 -19.35 29.23 14.62
CA ILE A 65 -18.81 28.22 15.55
C ILE A 65 -19.97 27.44 16.21
N GLY A 66 -21.00 28.14 16.69
CA GLY A 66 -22.19 27.50 17.27
C GLY A 66 -22.92 26.58 16.30
N GLY A 67 -23.13 27.01 15.05
CA GLY A 67 -23.72 26.17 14.00
C GLY A 67 -22.87 24.94 13.68
N GLY A 68 -21.55 25.11 13.61
CA GLY A 68 -20.62 24.00 13.42
C GLY A 68 -20.63 23.00 14.57
N LEU A 69 -20.74 23.46 15.82
CA LEU A 69 -20.84 22.59 17.00
C LEU A 69 -22.10 21.73 16.95
N ILE A 70 -23.24 22.33 16.61
CA ILE A 70 -24.51 21.61 16.45
C ILE A 70 -24.40 20.59 15.31
N ALA A 71 -23.86 20.99 14.16
CA ALA A 71 -23.67 20.09 13.03
C ALA A 71 -22.74 18.92 13.37
N ALA A 72 -21.63 19.18 14.08
CA ALA A 72 -20.68 18.14 14.51
C ALA A 72 -21.31 17.17 15.50
N ALA A 73 -22.07 17.67 16.49
CA ALA A 73 -22.76 16.82 17.46
C ALA A 73 -23.79 15.92 16.77
N ILE A 74 -24.64 16.48 15.90
CA ILE A 74 -25.65 15.72 15.15
C ILE A 74 -24.98 14.67 14.25
N ALA A 75 -24.00 15.06 13.44
CA ALA A 75 -23.32 14.15 12.53
C ALA A 75 -22.64 12.99 13.28
N LEU A 76 -21.97 13.30 14.40
CA LEU A 76 -21.28 12.31 15.23
C LEU A 76 -22.26 11.34 15.90
N THR A 77 -23.40 11.82 16.40
CA THR A 77 -24.45 10.96 16.97
C THR A 77 -25.10 10.07 15.91
N LEU A 78 -25.39 10.61 14.71
CA LEU A 78 -25.94 9.83 13.61
C LEU A 78 -24.94 8.77 13.12
N TRP A 79 -23.66 9.12 13.04
CA TRP A 79 -22.61 8.17 12.67
C TRP A 79 -22.45 7.07 13.70
N LEU A 80 -22.48 7.40 15.01
CA LEU A 80 -22.48 6.43 16.09
C LEU A 80 -23.65 5.44 15.98
N ALA A 81 -24.87 5.93 15.73
CA ALA A 81 -26.04 5.08 15.57
C ALA A 81 -25.92 4.15 14.36
N ALA A 82 -25.47 4.67 13.22
CA ALA A 82 -25.26 3.87 12.00
C ALA A 82 -24.16 2.81 12.19
N GLN A 83 -23.02 3.19 12.78
CA GLN A 83 -21.92 2.26 13.05
C GLN A 83 -22.32 1.19 14.07
N THR A 84 -23.14 1.54 15.06
CA THR A 84 -23.68 0.58 16.03
C THR A 84 -24.54 -0.48 15.36
N ALA A 85 -25.38 -0.06 14.39
CA ALA A 85 -26.19 -1.00 13.62
C ALA A 85 -25.31 -1.99 12.83
N VAL A 86 -24.23 -1.51 12.21
CA VAL A 86 -23.25 -2.35 11.49
C VAL A 86 -22.54 -3.32 12.43
N PHE A 87 -22.04 -2.87 13.58
CA PHE A 87 -21.35 -3.75 14.54
C PHE A 87 -22.25 -4.82 15.18
N ALA A 88 -23.54 -4.53 15.29
CA ALA A 88 -24.52 -5.43 15.87
C ALA A 88 -25.22 -6.32 14.84
N ASP A 89 -24.91 -6.15 13.55
CA ASP A 89 -25.67 -6.73 12.43
C ASP A 89 -27.19 -6.54 12.62
N ALA A 90 -27.57 -5.31 13.02
CA ALA A 90 -28.92 -5.01 13.46
C ALA A 90 -29.86 -4.83 12.26
N ASP A 91 -30.92 -5.64 12.24
CA ASP A 91 -32.03 -5.58 11.28
C ASP A 91 -33.07 -4.49 11.59
N SER A 92 -33.01 -3.90 12.79
CA SER A 92 -34.00 -2.96 13.30
C SER A 92 -33.37 -1.87 14.17
N VAL A 93 -34.03 -0.71 14.23
CA VAL A 93 -33.62 0.41 15.09
C VAL A 93 -33.61 0.00 16.57
N GLY A 94 -34.54 -0.85 16.99
CA GLY A 94 -34.60 -1.38 18.36
C GLY A 94 -33.37 -2.21 18.72
N ALA A 95 -32.95 -3.11 17.82
CA ALA A 95 -31.73 -3.91 18.00
C ALA A 95 -30.47 -3.03 18.05
N ALA A 96 -30.36 -2.04 17.16
CA ALA A 96 -29.25 -1.08 17.17
C ALA A 96 -29.19 -0.27 18.49
N LEU A 97 -30.34 0.22 18.98
CA LEU A 97 -30.41 0.92 20.26
C LEU A 97 -30.05 0.02 21.45
N GLY A 98 -30.44 -1.26 21.42
CA GLY A 98 -30.08 -2.25 22.44
C GLY A 98 -28.58 -2.55 22.47
N ALA A 99 -27.90 -2.51 21.33
CA ALA A 99 -26.46 -2.71 21.22
C ALA A 99 -25.62 -1.47 21.59
N LEU A 100 -26.23 -0.28 21.61
CA LEU A 100 -25.54 0.99 21.82
C LEU A 100 -24.68 1.02 23.10
N PRO A 101 -25.12 0.56 24.29
CA PRO A 101 -24.28 0.56 25.48
C PRO A 101 -23.01 -0.29 25.30
N LYS A 102 -23.13 -1.44 24.63
CA LYS A 102 -22.00 -2.33 24.35
C LYS A 102 -21.01 -1.64 23.41
N VAL A 103 -21.49 -1.02 22.33
CA VAL A 103 -20.61 -0.28 21.39
C VAL A 103 -19.96 0.91 22.10
N LEU A 104 -20.71 1.68 22.87
CA LEU A 104 -20.24 2.92 23.47
C LEU A 104 -19.15 2.69 24.55
N PHE A 105 -19.29 1.65 25.36
CA PHE A 105 -18.40 1.41 26.51
C PHE A 105 -17.41 0.25 26.34
N HIS A 106 -17.66 -0.69 25.42
CA HIS A 106 -16.78 -1.84 25.18
C HIS A 106 -16.04 -1.80 23.84
N THR A 107 -16.19 -0.73 23.04
CA THR A 107 -15.42 -0.56 21.81
C THR A 107 -14.59 0.71 21.87
N ARG A 108 -13.41 0.67 21.23
CA ARG A 108 -12.54 1.86 21.08
C ARG A 108 -13.26 2.98 20.34
N PHE A 109 -14.03 2.62 19.31
CA PHE A 109 -14.87 3.56 18.55
C PHE A 109 -15.80 4.37 19.46
N GLY A 110 -16.54 3.69 20.35
CA GLY A 110 -17.43 4.33 21.32
C GLY A 110 -16.71 5.32 22.24
N TRP A 111 -15.57 4.93 22.80
CA TRP A 111 -14.75 5.82 23.65
C TRP A 111 -14.27 7.07 22.91
N VAL A 112 -13.80 6.93 21.67
CA VAL A 112 -13.37 8.07 20.86
C VAL A 112 -14.53 9.05 20.62
N VAL A 113 -15.72 8.53 20.26
CA VAL A 113 -16.92 9.34 20.05
C VAL A 113 -17.31 10.11 21.33
N VAL A 114 -17.28 9.45 22.50
CA VAL A 114 -17.58 10.11 23.79
C VAL A 114 -16.59 11.25 24.07
N LEU A 115 -15.30 10.99 23.90
CA LEU A 115 -14.26 12.01 24.12
C LEU A 115 -14.40 13.19 23.14
N GLN A 116 -14.81 12.93 21.89
CA GLN A 116 -15.10 13.98 20.92
C GLN A 116 -16.32 14.82 21.35
N LEU A 117 -17.42 14.20 21.79
CA LEU A 117 -18.59 14.93 22.29
C LEU A 117 -18.24 15.80 23.50
N LEU A 118 -17.44 15.28 24.44
CA LEU A 118 -16.94 16.05 25.59
C LEU A 118 -16.07 17.24 25.15
N ALA A 119 -15.20 17.06 24.16
CA ALA A 119 -14.38 18.12 23.60
C ALA A 119 -15.21 19.20 22.86
N LEU A 120 -16.32 18.80 22.22
CA LEU A 120 -17.29 19.75 21.62
C LEU A 120 -18.03 20.55 22.71
N VAL A 121 -18.43 19.93 23.82
CA VAL A 121 -19.01 20.62 24.98
C VAL A 121 -17.99 21.62 25.56
N ALA A 122 -16.74 21.20 25.76
CA ALA A 122 -15.66 22.09 26.20
C ALA A 122 -15.47 23.28 25.23
N THR A 123 -15.52 23.03 23.92
CA THR A 123 -15.45 24.10 22.91
C THR A 123 -16.58 25.11 23.06
N ALA A 124 -17.82 24.65 23.30
CA ALA A 124 -18.97 25.51 23.54
C ALA A 124 -18.78 26.38 24.80
N LEU A 125 -18.29 25.78 25.90
CA LEU A 125 -17.99 26.49 27.15
C LEU A 125 -16.91 27.57 26.96
N PHE A 126 -15.90 27.27 26.12
CA PHE A 126 -14.81 28.20 25.82
C PHE A 126 -15.07 29.14 24.64
N VAL A 127 -16.27 29.20 24.05
CA VAL A 127 -16.51 30.02 22.84
C VAL A 127 -16.19 31.52 23.05
N ARG A 128 -16.28 32.02 24.29
CA ARG A 128 -15.89 33.39 24.67
C ARG A 128 -14.39 33.56 24.95
N ARG A 129 -13.64 32.46 25.07
CA ARG A 129 -12.19 32.40 25.25
C ARG A 129 -11.56 31.74 24.02
N PRO A 130 -11.25 32.51 22.96
CA PRO A 130 -11.00 31.95 21.63
C PRO A 130 -9.83 30.96 21.57
N ALA A 131 -8.79 31.15 22.39
CA ALA A 131 -7.70 30.19 22.52
C ALA A 131 -8.18 28.83 23.09
N GLY A 132 -9.01 28.85 24.14
CA GLY A 132 -9.59 27.64 24.73
C GLY A 132 -10.52 26.91 23.77
N ALA A 133 -11.35 27.64 23.03
CA ALA A 133 -12.21 27.04 21.99
C ALA A 133 -11.38 26.39 20.87
N ALA A 134 -10.31 27.04 20.41
CA ALA A 134 -9.43 26.48 19.39
C ALA A 134 -8.69 25.21 19.88
N ILE A 135 -8.23 25.19 21.13
CA ILE A 135 -7.59 24.01 21.73
C ILE A 135 -8.59 22.86 21.87
N ALA A 136 -9.76 23.11 22.47
CA ALA A 136 -10.76 22.07 22.69
C ALA A 136 -11.29 21.47 21.38
N SER A 137 -11.56 22.31 20.37
CA SER A 137 -11.97 21.83 19.04
C SER A 137 -10.85 21.12 18.29
N GLY A 138 -9.59 21.54 18.52
CA GLY A 138 -8.41 20.84 18.02
C GLY A 138 -8.29 19.44 18.63
N VAL A 139 -8.54 19.28 19.92
CA VAL A 139 -8.59 17.96 20.58
C VAL A 139 -9.71 17.11 19.98
N ALA A 140 -10.92 17.66 19.79
CA ALA A 140 -12.03 16.92 19.17
C ALA A 140 -11.66 16.40 17.76
N LEU A 141 -10.99 17.23 16.96
CA LEU A 141 -10.53 16.87 15.62
C LEU A 141 -9.38 15.85 15.65
N ALA A 142 -8.40 16.02 16.54
CA ALA A 142 -7.26 15.12 16.70
C ALA A 142 -7.69 13.70 17.11
N LEU A 143 -8.66 13.60 18.02
CA LEU A 143 -9.27 12.32 18.40
C LEU A 143 -9.87 11.58 17.20
N GLY A 144 -10.22 12.28 16.12
CA GLY A 144 -10.72 11.68 14.89
C GLY A 144 -9.73 10.72 14.22
N ALA A 145 -8.41 10.87 14.48
CA ALA A 145 -7.40 9.90 14.04
C ALA A 145 -7.59 8.53 14.69
N GLY A 146 -8.27 8.44 15.84
CA GLY A 146 -8.60 7.17 16.49
C GLY A 146 -9.59 6.29 15.72
N HIS A 147 -10.18 6.79 14.62
CA HIS A 147 -11.05 6.03 13.73
C HIS A 147 -10.34 5.48 12.49
N SER A 148 -9.01 5.63 12.38
CA SER A 148 -8.24 5.19 11.23
C SER A 148 -7.74 3.75 11.36
N HIS A 149 -7.23 3.22 10.24
CA HIS A 149 -6.56 1.91 10.18
C HIS A 149 -5.22 1.92 10.93
N ALA A 150 -4.58 3.08 11.11
CA ALA A 150 -3.30 3.19 11.81
C ALA A 150 -3.34 2.65 13.25
N LEU A 151 -4.51 2.70 13.89
CA LEU A 151 -4.71 2.25 15.26
C LEU A 151 -5.04 0.75 15.36
N SER A 152 -5.43 0.10 14.25
CA SER A 152 -5.62 -1.36 14.19
C SER A 152 -4.36 -2.12 13.80
N MET A 153 -3.43 -1.47 13.07
CA MET A 153 -2.20 -2.11 12.58
C MET A 153 -1.11 -2.31 13.64
N GLN A 154 -1.08 -1.53 14.73
CA GLN A 154 -0.02 -1.65 15.76
C GLN A 154 -0.53 -1.37 17.18
N SER A 155 0.04 -2.09 18.15
CA SER A 155 -0.23 -1.97 19.58
C SER A 155 0.53 -0.79 20.21
N GLY A 156 0.19 0.47 19.88
CA GLY A 156 0.77 1.65 20.56
C GLY A 156 0.79 2.95 19.74
N PRO A 157 1.40 4.04 20.28
CA PRO A 157 1.60 5.28 19.53
C PRO A 157 2.51 5.03 18.32
N SER A 158 1.94 5.05 17.12
CA SER A 158 2.67 4.88 15.86
C SER A 158 2.95 6.24 15.21
N LEU A 159 4.04 6.33 14.44
CA LEU A 159 4.32 7.52 13.62
C LEU A 159 3.18 7.80 12.63
N LEU A 160 2.48 6.75 12.18
CA LEU A 160 1.29 6.84 11.33
C LEU A 160 0.13 7.55 12.03
N LEU A 161 -0.20 7.18 13.27
CA LEU A 161 -1.22 7.88 14.05
C LEU A 161 -0.86 9.36 14.28
N GLY A 162 0.43 9.63 14.54
CA GLY A 162 0.94 11.00 14.64
C GLY A 162 0.79 11.78 13.34
N ALA A 163 1.16 11.17 12.21
CA ALA A 163 1.04 11.79 10.89
C ALA A 163 -0.42 12.08 10.52
N GLU A 164 -1.36 11.18 10.81
CA GLU A 164 -2.80 11.40 10.61
C GLU A 164 -3.36 12.52 11.47
N THR A 165 -2.95 12.55 12.75
CA THR A 165 -3.35 13.62 13.68
C THR A 165 -2.90 14.99 13.16
N VAL A 166 -1.64 15.10 12.73
CA VAL A 166 -1.09 16.31 12.13
C VAL A 166 -1.81 16.65 10.82
N HIS A 167 -2.11 15.64 9.99
CA HIS A 167 -2.84 15.82 8.73
C HIS A 167 -4.23 16.41 8.96
N LEU A 168 -5.00 15.85 9.91
CA LEU A 168 -6.34 16.33 10.26
C LEU A 168 -6.31 17.75 10.82
N LEU A 169 -5.41 18.03 11.77
CA LEU A 169 -5.26 19.37 12.34
C LEU A 169 -4.86 20.39 11.27
N ALA A 170 -3.92 20.06 10.39
CA ALA A 170 -3.51 20.92 9.29
C ALA A 170 -4.67 21.15 8.30
N ALA A 171 -5.40 20.09 7.93
CA ALA A 171 -6.59 20.20 7.09
C ALA A 171 -7.65 21.10 7.74
N GLY A 172 -7.85 21.01 9.07
CA GLY A 172 -8.84 21.81 9.78
C GLY A 172 -8.44 23.28 9.88
N ALA A 173 -7.15 23.55 10.12
CA ALA A 173 -6.61 24.90 10.14
C ALA A 173 -6.74 25.60 8.77
N TRP A 174 -6.58 24.86 7.68
CA TRP A 174 -6.69 25.39 6.31
C TRP A 174 -8.12 25.35 5.77
N LEU A 175 -8.70 24.17 5.54
CA LEU A 175 -10.03 24.04 4.92
C LEU A 175 -11.13 24.60 5.83
N GLY A 176 -11.08 24.30 7.13
CA GLY A 176 -12.04 24.81 8.10
C GLY A 176 -11.99 26.34 8.27
N GLY A 177 -10.84 26.95 8.00
CA GLY A 177 -10.64 28.40 8.04
C GLY A 177 -11.16 29.15 6.81
N LEU A 178 -11.55 28.44 5.73
CA LEU A 178 -12.04 29.09 4.51
C LEU A 178 -13.45 29.69 4.67
N ILE A 179 -14.35 29.02 5.40
CA ILE A 179 -15.71 29.50 5.67
C ILE A 179 -15.72 30.83 6.46
N PRO A 180 -15.02 30.97 7.60
CA PRO A 180 -14.95 32.25 8.31
C PRO A 180 -14.22 33.33 7.49
N LEU A 181 -13.21 32.96 6.68
CA LEU A 181 -12.57 33.89 5.75
C LEU A 181 -13.54 34.41 4.69
N LEU A 182 -14.35 33.52 4.10
CA LEU A 182 -15.37 33.87 3.10
C LEU A 182 -16.40 34.84 3.68
N VAL A 183 -16.88 34.56 4.90
CA VAL A 183 -17.82 35.43 5.63
C VAL A 183 -17.19 36.79 5.91
N ALA A 184 -15.95 36.82 6.40
CA ALA A 184 -15.24 38.06 6.67
C ALA A 184 -15.09 38.90 5.40
N VAL A 185 -14.53 38.32 4.31
CA VAL A 185 -14.31 39.03 3.04
C VAL A 185 -15.61 39.57 2.45
N ARG A 186 -16.74 38.86 2.60
CA ARG A 186 -18.06 39.36 2.17
C ARG A 186 -18.51 40.58 2.98
N MET A 187 -18.33 40.56 4.30
CA MET A 187 -18.87 41.57 5.20
C MET A 187 -18.04 42.85 5.31
N VAL A 188 -16.71 42.77 5.20
CA VAL A 188 -15.83 43.93 5.44
C VAL A 188 -15.41 44.62 4.13
N PRO A 189 -14.90 45.86 4.17
CA PRO A 189 -14.38 46.52 2.97
C PRO A 189 -13.17 45.77 2.37
N ALA A 190 -12.83 46.09 1.12
CA ALA A 190 -11.85 45.35 0.33
C ALA A 190 -10.46 45.27 0.99
N ARG A 191 -10.04 46.35 1.67
CA ARG A 191 -8.74 46.45 2.33
C ARG A 191 -8.64 45.47 3.51
N GLU A 192 -9.64 45.46 4.38
CA GLU A 192 -9.71 44.60 5.56
C GLU A 192 -9.90 43.13 5.14
N GLY A 193 -10.65 42.88 4.05
CA GLY A 193 -10.74 41.55 3.44
C GLY A 193 -9.38 41.05 2.93
N ALA A 194 -8.59 41.91 2.29
CA ALA A 194 -7.23 41.59 1.87
C ALA A 194 -6.29 41.36 3.08
N MET A 195 -6.47 42.11 4.17
CA MET A 195 -5.74 41.89 5.42
C MET A 195 -6.07 40.52 6.05
N ALA A 196 -7.34 40.12 6.05
CA ALA A 196 -7.76 38.80 6.51
C ALA A 196 -7.07 37.68 5.72
N ALA A 197 -7.06 37.78 4.38
CA ALA A 197 -6.35 36.82 3.52
C ALA A 197 -4.83 36.81 3.79
N ARG A 198 -4.22 37.97 4.03
CA ARG A 198 -2.79 38.09 4.36
C ARG A 198 -2.44 37.40 5.68
N TRP A 199 -3.26 37.55 6.72
CA TRP A 199 -3.04 36.90 8.02
C TRP A 199 -3.41 35.42 8.04
N PHE A 200 -4.33 35.00 7.19
CA PHE A 200 -4.66 33.59 6.98
C PHE A 200 -3.55 32.85 6.23
N SER A 201 -2.78 33.55 5.39
CA SER A 201 -1.77 32.91 4.55
C SER A 201 -0.68 32.11 5.27
N PRO A 202 -0.05 32.59 6.37
CA PRO A 202 0.96 31.80 7.07
C PRO A 202 0.41 30.46 7.57
N ILE A 203 -0.83 30.46 8.09
CA ILE A 203 -1.55 29.25 8.50
C ILE A 203 -1.71 28.32 7.30
N GLY A 204 -2.22 28.83 6.18
CA GLY A 204 -2.39 28.05 4.95
C GLY A 204 -1.09 27.43 4.44
N LYS A 205 0.03 28.17 4.45
CA LYS A 205 1.33 27.62 4.03
C LYS A 205 1.82 26.50 4.93
N LEU A 206 1.80 26.71 6.25
CA LEU A 206 2.23 25.69 7.22
C LEU A 206 1.34 24.45 7.13
N ALA A 207 0.02 24.64 7.04
CA ALA A 207 -0.94 23.57 6.90
C ALA A 207 -0.73 22.77 5.60
N VAL A 208 -0.59 23.43 4.45
CA VAL A 208 -0.34 22.77 3.16
C VAL A 208 0.97 21.97 3.18
N SER A 209 2.04 22.52 3.77
CA SER A 209 3.30 21.79 3.94
C SER A 209 3.14 20.55 4.83
N ALA A 210 2.44 20.69 5.95
CA ALA A 210 2.17 19.57 6.86
C ALA A 210 1.30 18.49 6.19
N ILE A 211 0.26 18.88 5.45
CA ILE A 211 -0.59 17.98 4.66
C ILE A 211 0.24 17.23 3.63
N ALA A 212 1.12 17.92 2.90
CA ALA A 212 1.96 17.28 1.87
C ALA A 212 2.92 16.24 2.46
N LEU A 213 3.63 16.58 3.54
CA LEU A 213 4.57 15.68 4.20
C LEU A 213 3.86 14.46 4.81
N THR A 214 2.76 14.69 5.51
CA THR A 214 1.98 13.61 6.13
C THR A 214 1.28 12.75 5.10
N ALA A 215 0.78 13.32 3.99
CA ALA A 215 0.17 12.57 2.89
C ALA A 215 1.18 11.69 2.17
N LEU A 216 2.41 12.17 1.96
CA LEU A 216 3.47 11.36 1.36
C LEU A 216 3.81 10.17 2.25
N TYR A 217 3.97 10.40 3.56
CA TYR A 217 4.24 9.33 4.50
C TYR A 217 3.10 8.30 4.58
N GLN A 218 1.85 8.76 4.75
CA GLN A 218 0.67 7.89 4.75
C GLN A 218 0.54 7.12 3.43
N GLY A 219 0.76 7.77 2.28
CA GLY A 219 0.72 7.13 0.97
C GLY A 219 1.76 6.01 0.83
N VAL A 220 2.98 6.20 1.34
CA VAL A 220 4.01 5.15 1.33
C VAL A 220 3.60 3.98 2.22
N VAL A 221 3.03 4.25 3.40
CA VAL A 221 2.64 3.21 4.35
C VAL A 221 1.39 2.47 3.89
N ASP A 222 0.27 3.16 3.64
CA ASP A 222 -1.04 2.55 3.40
C ASP A 222 -1.18 1.97 1.98
N VAL A 223 -0.50 2.56 0.99
CA VAL A 223 -0.54 2.07 -0.41
C VAL A 223 0.55 1.03 -0.67
N GLY A 224 1.72 1.17 -0.04
CA GLY A 224 2.83 0.22 -0.09
C GLY A 224 3.64 0.18 -1.39
N SER A 225 2.98 0.25 -2.56
CA SER A 225 3.65 0.08 -3.86
C SER A 225 2.95 0.82 -5.01
N VAL A 226 3.61 0.86 -6.18
CA VAL A 226 3.02 1.43 -7.41
C VAL A 226 1.84 0.57 -7.90
N SER A 227 1.92 -0.75 -7.77
CA SER A 227 0.80 -1.65 -8.06
C SER A 227 -0.35 -1.42 -7.08
N GLY A 228 -0.08 -1.16 -5.80
CA GLY A 228 -1.08 -0.71 -4.84
C GLY A 228 -1.74 0.60 -5.26
N LEU A 229 -0.99 1.57 -5.76
CA LEU A 229 -1.51 2.89 -6.15
C LEU A 229 -2.39 2.83 -7.41
N LEU A 230 -2.00 2.03 -8.40
CA LEU A 230 -2.64 1.98 -9.71
C LEU A 230 -3.62 0.80 -9.85
N GLY A 231 -3.48 -0.24 -9.04
CA GLY A 231 -4.25 -1.48 -9.15
C GLY A 231 -5.30 -1.71 -8.05
N THR A 232 -5.46 -0.78 -7.10
CA THR A 232 -6.44 -0.92 -6.01
C THR A 232 -7.43 0.24 -5.99
N ALA A 233 -8.65 -0.01 -5.48
CA ALA A 233 -9.65 1.03 -5.29
C ALA A 233 -9.16 2.14 -4.34
N TYR A 234 -8.42 1.76 -3.30
CA TYR A 234 -7.78 2.68 -2.36
C TYR A 234 -6.82 3.62 -3.10
N GLY A 235 -5.94 3.06 -3.94
CA GLY A 235 -5.00 3.83 -4.75
C GLY A 235 -5.69 4.82 -5.70
N TRP A 236 -6.77 4.40 -6.36
CA TRP A 236 -7.56 5.27 -7.24
C TRP A 236 -8.23 6.42 -6.48
N MET A 237 -8.77 6.17 -5.28
CA MET A 237 -9.33 7.23 -4.45
C MET A 237 -8.26 8.18 -3.92
N ALA A 238 -7.06 7.67 -3.61
CA ALA A 238 -5.92 8.51 -3.24
C ALA A 238 -5.46 9.41 -4.42
N LEU A 239 -5.44 8.89 -5.65
CA LEU A 239 -5.16 9.66 -6.87
C LEU A 239 -6.23 10.72 -7.14
N CYS A 240 -7.51 10.38 -6.95
CA CYS A 240 -8.62 11.34 -7.04
C CYS A 240 -8.44 12.48 -6.02
N LYS A 241 -8.14 12.14 -4.76
CA LYS A 241 -7.85 13.12 -3.70
C LYS A 241 -6.66 14.01 -4.07
N LEU A 242 -5.59 13.44 -4.64
CA LEU A 242 -4.41 14.17 -5.07
C LEU A 242 -4.72 15.13 -6.23
N ALA A 243 -5.51 14.70 -7.22
CA ALA A 243 -5.93 15.54 -8.34
C ALA A 243 -6.79 16.73 -7.85
N LEU A 244 -7.77 16.47 -6.99
CA LEU A 244 -8.59 17.51 -6.37
C LEU A 244 -7.76 18.50 -5.54
N PHE A 245 -6.78 17.99 -4.79
CA PHE A 245 -5.84 18.83 -4.04
C PHE A 245 -5.00 19.72 -4.98
N GLY A 246 -4.56 19.20 -6.13
CA GLY A 246 -3.85 19.98 -7.15
C GLY A 246 -4.69 21.16 -7.67
N VAL A 247 -5.97 20.93 -7.96
CA VAL A 247 -6.92 21.99 -8.36
C VAL A 247 -7.10 23.03 -7.24
N LEU A 248 -7.32 22.57 -6.01
CA LEU A 248 -7.48 23.43 -4.84
C LEU A 248 -6.23 24.30 -4.60
N PHE A 249 -5.04 23.70 -4.69
CA PHE A 249 -3.76 24.38 -4.55
C PHE A 249 -3.57 25.44 -5.65
N GLY A 250 -3.97 25.15 -6.89
CA GLY A 250 -3.99 26.10 -8.00
C GLY A 250 -4.84 27.35 -7.67
N PHE A 251 -6.05 27.18 -7.18
CA PHE A 251 -6.89 28.31 -6.74
C PHE A 251 -6.26 29.10 -5.59
N ALA A 252 -5.69 28.41 -4.60
CA ALA A 252 -5.02 29.06 -3.46
C ALA A 252 -3.79 29.88 -3.92
N TRP A 253 -3.02 29.35 -4.87
CA TRP A 253 -1.88 30.03 -5.49
C TRP A 253 -2.31 31.31 -6.21
N VAL A 254 -3.34 31.24 -7.07
CA VAL A 254 -3.86 32.39 -7.80
C VAL A 254 -4.41 33.46 -6.83
N ASN A 255 -5.15 33.06 -5.80
CA ASN A 255 -5.66 34.00 -4.80
C ASN A 255 -4.54 34.76 -4.10
N ARG A 256 -3.45 34.05 -3.76
CA ARG A 256 -2.30 34.60 -3.06
C ARG A 256 -1.53 35.60 -3.92
N TYR A 257 -1.22 35.26 -5.16
CA TYR A 257 -0.29 36.04 -5.98
C TYR A 257 -0.98 37.03 -6.92
N ARG A 258 -2.26 36.80 -7.28
CA ARG A 258 -3.01 37.66 -8.20
C ARG A 258 -4.04 38.53 -7.48
N PHE A 259 -5.00 37.91 -6.79
CA PHE A 259 -6.20 38.63 -6.31
C PHE A 259 -5.99 39.39 -5.00
N ALA A 260 -5.34 38.80 -4.00
CA ALA A 260 -5.09 39.49 -2.73
C ALA A 260 -4.22 40.75 -2.90
N PRO A 261 -3.14 40.76 -3.72
CA PRO A 261 -2.39 41.98 -4.01
C PRO A 261 -3.15 42.98 -4.88
N ALA A 262 -4.04 42.54 -5.78
CA ALA A 262 -4.84 43.44 -6.62
C ALA A 262 -5.82 44.29 -5.79
N LEU A 263 -6.42 43.70 -4.74
CA LEU A 263 -7.29 44.42 -3.80
C LEU A 263 -6.61 45.59 -3.08
N LEU A 264 -5.29 45.50 -2.88
CA LEU A 264 -4.50 46.55 -2.24
C LEU A 264 -4.10 47.68 -3.21
N ARG A 265 -4.26 47.49 -4.53
CA ARG A 265 -3.81 48.40 -5.59
C ARG A 265 -4.91 49.26 -6.25
N GLY A 266 -6.17 49.16 -5.81
CA GLY A 266 -7.25 50.08 -6.21
C GLY A 266 -8.35 49.53 -7.12
N ASP A 267 -8.21 48.35 -7.73
CA ASP A 267 -9.28 47.68 -8.52
C ASP A 267 -10.17 46.82 -7.60
N ALA A 268 -10.86 47.48 -6.66
CA ALA A 268 -11.37 46.84 -5.45
C ALA A 268 -12.64 45.99 -5.67
N ALA A 269 -13.57 46.42 -6.54
CA ALA A 269 -14.89 45.78 -6.64
C ALA A 269 -14.85 44.47 -7.43
N SER A 270 -14.24 44.48 -8.63
CA SER A 270 -14.10 43.32 -9.50
C SER A 270 -13.23 42.24 -8.82
N SER A 271 -12.08 42.64 -8.27
CA SER A 271 -11.14 41.76 -7.56
C SER A 271 -11.76 41.15 -6.31
N LYS A 272 -12.62 41.89 -5.59
CA LYS A 272 -13.31 41.37 -4.39
C LYS A 272 -14.31 40.29 -4.76
N ARG A 273 -15.10 40.49 -5.82
CA ARG A 273 -16.05 39.48 -6.30
C ARG A 273 -15.32 38.20 -6.72
N THR A 274 -14.25 38.32 -7.49
CA THR A 274 -13.45 37.16 -7.93
C THR A 274 -12.81 36.42 -6.76
N LEU A 275 -12.31 37.15 -5.76
CA LEU A 275 -11.78 36.52 -4.54
C LEU A 275 -12.86 35.75 -3.78
N ILE A 276 -14.07 36.32 -3.64
CA ILE A 276 -15.20 35.65 -2.97
C ILE A 276 -15.57 34.35 -3.70
N VAL A 277 -15.68 34.39 -5.03
CA VAL A 277 -15.99 33.20 -5.84
C VAL A 277 -14.90 32.15 -5.70
N SER A 278 -13.63 32.54 -5.78
CA SER A 278 -12.51 31.60 -5.64
C SER A 278 -12.45 30.96 -4.25
N ILE A 279 -12.66 31.71 -3.17
CA ILE A 279 -12.72 31.13 -1.81
C ILE A 279 -13.92 30.18 -1.70
N ALA A 280 -15.08 30.52 -2.27
CA ALA A 280 -16.24 29.64 -2.25
C ALA A 280 -16.00 28.33 -3.03
N LEU A 281 -15.36 28.42 -4.21
CA LEU A 281 -14.93 27.23 -4.96
C LEU A 281 -13.92 26.40 -4.16
N GLN A 282 -12.95 27.04 -3.50
CA GLN A 282 -12.02 26.33 -2.63
C GLN A 282 -12.72 25.61 -1.47
N SER A 283 -13.74 26.22 -0.85
CA SER A 283 -14.55 25.55 0.17
C SER A 283 -15.31 24.35 -0.41
N ALA A 284 -15.86 24.45 -1.63
CA ALA A 284 -16.56 23.35 -2.28
C ALA A 284 -15.62 22.19 -2.65
N PHE A 285 -14.46 22.48 -3.25
CA PHE A 285 -13.42 21.48 -3.51
C PHE A 285 -12.87 20.87 -2.22
N GLY A 286 -12.70 21.67 -1.16
CA GLY A 286 -12.33 21.18 0.16
C GLY A 286 -13.35 20.18 0.72
N ALA A 287 -14.66 20.45 0.58
CA ALA A 287 -15.71 19.52 0.98
C ALA A 287 -15.69 18.23 0.16
N LEU A 288 -15.44 18.32 -1.15
CA LEU A 288 -15.29 17.15 -2.02
C LEU A 288 -14.07 16.30 -1.63
N ILE A 289 -12.93 16.93 -1.30
CA ILE A 289 -11.75 16.23 -0.77
C ILE A 289 -12.07 15.49 0.53
N VAL A 290 -12.85 16.10 1.43
CA VAL A 290 -13.30 15.45 2.68
C VAL A 290 -14.20 14.25 2.39
N LEU A 291 -15.09 14.35 1.40
CA LEU A 291 -15.93 13.22 0.97
C LEU A 291 -15.09 12.07 0.40
N VAL A 292 -14.15 12.36 -0.49
CA VAL A 292 -13.23 11.35 -1.05
C VAL A 292 -12.35 10.76 0.06
N ALA A 293 -11.89 11.56 1.03
CA ALA A 293 -11.13 11.05 2.16
C ALA A 293 -11.96 10.15 3.09
N ALA A 294 -13.25 10.44 3.27
CA ALA A 294 -14.16 9.59 4.02
C ALA A 294 -14.39 8.25 3.31
N PHE A 295 -14.50 8.27 1.99
CA PHE A 295 -14.59 7.06 1.16
C PHE A 295 -13.28 6.25 1.21
N LEU A 296 -12.12 6.90 1.09
CA LEU A 296 -10.81 6.25 1.21
C LEU A 296 -10.69 5.51 2.55
N ALA A 297 -11.21 6.09 3.62
CA ALA A 297 -11.11 5.51 4.94
C ALA A 297 -12.09 4.34 5.21
N THR A 298 -13.01 4.04 4.28
CA THR A 298 -13.84 2.82 4.29
C THR A 298 -13.31 1.72 3.36
N LEU A 299 -12.26 2.01 2.58
CA LEU A 299 -11.61 1.00 1.76
C LEU A 299 -10.47 0.34 2.53
N PRO A 300 -10.24 -0.97 2.32
CA PRO A 300 -9.03 -1.62 2.81
C PRO A 300 -7.78 -0.93 2.20
N PRO A 301 -6.71 -0.72 2.99
CA PRO A 301 -5.47 -0.13 2.49
C PRO A 301 -4.89 -0.91 1.32
N GLY A 302 -4.31 -0.20 0.35
CA GLY A 302 -3.74 -0.80 -0.86
C GLY A 302 -2.70 -1.89 -0.59
N MET A 303 -1.91 -1.73 0.46
CA MET A 303 -0.91 -2.71 0.90
C MET A 303 -1.48 -4.06 1.39
N HIS A 304 -2.79 -4.12 1.67
CA HIS A 304 -3.50 -5.30 2.17
C HIS A 304 -4.46 -5.89 1.14
N THR A 305 -4.44 -5.37 -0.09
CA THR A 305 -5.32 -5.81 -1.17
C THR A 305 -4.51 -6.22 -2.37
N GLU A 306 -4.91 -7.32 -3.00
CA GLU A 306 -4.29 -7.79 -4.22
C GLU A 306 -4.57 -6.79 -5.36
N PRO A 307 -3.52 -6.24 -6.00
CA PRO A 307 -3.69 -5.19 -7.01
C PRO A 307 -4.06 -5.79 -8.38
N VAL A 308 -5.18 -5.31 -8.94
CA VAL A 308 -5.59 -5.62 -10.31
C VAL A 308 -4.97 -4.61 -11.27
N TRP A 309 -3.94 -5.02 -12.00
CA TRP A 309 -3.19 -4.11 -12.86
C TRP A 309 -4.00 -3.66 -14.09
N PRO A 310 -4.22 -2.34 -14.30
CA PRO A 310 -5.14 -1.86 -15.34
C PRO A 310 -4.48 -1.61 -16.71
N PHE A 311 -3.17 -1.82 -16.84
CA PHE A 311 -2.40 -1.53 -18.05
C PHE A 311 -1.88 -2.80 -18.71
N THR A 312 -1.68 -2.77 -20.03
CA THR A 312 -1.11 -3.92 -20.77
C THR A 312 0.41 -4.07 -20.60
N MET A 313 1.06 -3.07 -19.98
CA MET A 313 2.52 -3.05 -19.76
C MET A 313 2.81 -2.75 -18.29
N ARG A 314 3.91 -3.29 -17.78
CA ARG A 314 4.48 -3.01 -16.45
C ARG A 314 5.93 -2.61 -16.58
N PHE A 315 6.43 -1.89 -15.58
CA PHE A 315 7.86 -1.66 -15.46
C PHE A 315 8.57 -2.95 -15.02
N SER A 316 9.63 -3.33 -15.72
CA SER A 316 10.47 -4.48 -15.42
C SER A 316 11.94 -4.11 -15.58
N LEU A 317 12.78 -4.60 -14.66
CA LEU A 317 14.23 -4.47 -14.74
C LEU A 317 14.90 -5.78 -15.18
N ALA A 318 14.13 -6.81 -15.55
CA ALA A 318 14.67 -8.13 -15.92
C ALA A 318 15.66 -8.02 -17.10
N THR A 319 15.19 -7.47 -18.22
CA THR A 319 15.99 -7.29 -19.44
C THR A 319 17.28 -6.49 -19.22
N VAL A 320 17.22 -5.44 -18.39
CA VAL A 320 18.38 -4.59 -18.08
C VAL A 320 19.38 -5.27 -17.13
N ARG A 321 18.93 -6.20 -16.27
CA ARG A 321 19.81 -6.96 -15.37
C ARG A 321 20.56 -8.06 -16.11
N GLU A 322 19.93 -8.67 -17.10
CA GLU A 322 20.46 -9.82 -17.83
C GLU A 322 21.41 -9.42 -18.96
N ALA A 323 21.13 -8.31 -19.64
CA ALA A 323 21.91 -7.87 -20.80
C ALA A 323 22.53 -6.47 -20.56
N PRO A 324 23.86 -6.39 -20.32
CA PRO A 324 24.57 -5.14 -20.03
C PRO A 324 24.46 -4.07 -21.12
N GLU A 325 24.29 -4.49 -22.38
CA GLU A 325 24.13 -3.59 -23.53
C GLU A 325 22.90 -2.69 -23.42
N PHE A 326 21.77 -3.22 -22.95
CA PHE A 326 20.56 -2.42 -22.71
C PHE A 326 20.69 -1.49 -21.52
N ARG A 327 21.58 -1.80 -20.56
CA ARG A 327 21.81 -0.92 -19.39
C ARG A 327 22.42 0.41 -19.81
N ASP A 328 23.39 0.38 -20.73
CA ASP A 328 24.05 1.60 -21.22
C ASP A 328 23.08 2.45 -22.05
N GLU A 329 22.23 1.80 -22.84
CA GLU A 329 21.18 2.43 -23.63
C GLU A 329 20.13 3.14 -22.74
N VAL A 330 19.63 2.45 -21.71
CA VAL A 330 18.69 3.03 -20.73
C VAL A 330 19.35 4.16 -19.94
N MET A 331 20.62 4.01 -19.52
CA MET A 331 21.33 5.05 -18.79
C MET A 331 21.52 6.31 -19.65
N GLY A 332 21.87 6.13 -20.92
CA GLY A 332 21.97 7.21 -21.90
C GLY A 332 20.66 7.97 -22.04
N ALA A 333 19.54 7.24 -22.16
CA ALA A 333 18.21 7.82 -22.24
C ALA A 333 17.82 8.61 -20.97
N VAL A 334 18.10 8.07 -19.78
CA VAL A 334 17.84 8.75 -18.50
C VAL A 334 18.66 10.04 -18.39
N LEU A 335 19.95 10.00 -18.71
CA LEU A 335 20.82 11.19 -18.69
C LEU A 335 20.35 12.25 -19.69
N ALA A 336 19.93 11.83 -20.89
CA ALA A 336 19.35 12.72 -21.90
C ALA A 336 18.08 13.42 -21.38
N LEU A 337 17.17 12.70 -20.73
CA LEU A 337 15.97 13.27 -20.12
C LEU A 337 16.28 14.23 -18.97
N LEU A 338 17.25 13.91 -18.11
CA LEU A 338 17.73 14.83 -17.07
C LEU A 338 18.33 16.11 -17.69
N GLY A 339 19.07 15.97 -18.78
CA GLY A 339 19.57 17.10 -19.57
C GLY A 339 18.45 17.97 -20.14
N ALA A 340 17.40 17.37 -20.69
CA ALA A 340 16.21 18.07 -21.18
C ALA A 340 15.50 18.85 -20.06
N ILE A 341 15.34 18.24 -18.87
CA ILE A 341 14.79 18.90 -17.68
C ILE A 341 15.67 20.09 -17.27
N ALA A 342 16.99 19.91 -17.22
CA ALA A 342 17.92 20.98 -16.89
C ALA A 342 17.83 22.16 -17.88
N ILE A 343 17.70 21.88 -19.19
CA ILE A 343 17.48 22.90 -20.23
C ILE A 343 16.18 23.67 -19.98
N ILE A 344 15.08 22.98 -19.64
CA ILE A 344 13.79 23.61 -19.33
C ILE A 344 13.91 24.53 -18.11
N VAL A 345 14.55 24.05 -17.03
CA VAL A 345 14.71 24.78 -15.76
C VAL A 345 15.62 26.00 -15.97
N LEU A 346 16.80 25.82 -16.56
CA LEU A 346 17.74 26.91 -16.86
C LEU A 346 17.12 27.93 -17.83
N GLY A 347 16.34 27.45 -18.81
CA GLY A 347 15.59 28.29 -19.73
C GLY A 347 14.67 29.29 -19.01
N GLN A 348 14.05 28.93 -17.87
CA GLN A 348 13.19 29.83 -17.10
C GLN A 348 13.90 31.11 -16.64
N PHE A 349 15.23 31.10 -16.56
CA PHE A 349 16.06 32.23 -16.16
C PHE A 349 16.66 33.01 -17.34
N MET A 350 16.56 32.49 -18.57
CA MET A 350 17.09 33.14 -19.77
C MET A 350 16.10 34.15 -20.37
N GLN A 351 16.55 34.89 -21.39
CA GLN A 351 15.72 35.85 -22.13
C GLN A 351 14.54 35.16 -22.86
N ARG A 352 13.48 35.93 -23.13
CA ARG A 352 12.17 35.39 -23.58
C ARG A 352 12.24 34.62 -24.90
N TRP A 353 13.17 34.97 -25.79
CA TRP A 353 13.33 34.32 -27.10
C TRP A 353 14.18 33.03 -27.04
N THR A 354 15.27 33.01 -26.26
CA THR A 354 16.13 31.82 -26.09
C THR A 354 15.43 30.67 -25.36
N ARG A 355 14.37 30.96 -24.59
CA ARG A 355 13.51 29.94 -23.95
C ARG A 355 12.90 28.97 -24.94
N TRP A 356 12.41 29.48 -26.08
CA TRP A 356 11.77 28.65 -27.09
C TRP A 356 12.77 27.71 -27.78
N LEU A 357 14.00 28.16 -28.01
CA LEU A 357 15.09 27.31 -28.51
C LEU A 357 15.45 26.22 -27.50
N GLY A 358 15.51 26.55 -26.20
CA GLY A 358 15.70 25.57 -25.14
C GLY A 358 14.58 24.52 -25.08
N TYR A 359 13.32 24.94 -25.19
CA TYR A 359 12.18 24.02 -25.22
C TYR A 359 12.18 23.13 -26.47
N ALA A 360 12.54 23.68 -27.63
CA ALA A 360 12.66 22.89 -28.86
C ALA A 360 13.79 21.85 -28.73
N MET A 361 14.95 22.23 -28.19
CA MET A 361 16.06 21.30 -27.92
C MET A 361 15.66 20.21 -26.92
N ALA A 362 15.03 20.57 -25.80
CA ALA A 362 14.53 19.61 -24.82
C ALA A 362 13.53 18.64 -25.44
N ALA A 363 12.61 19.12 -26.29
CA ALA A 363 11.63 18.29 -26.99
C ALA A 363 12.30 17.29 -27.95
N ILE A 364 13.33 17.72 -28.70
CA ILE A 364 14.10 16.83 -29.58
C ILE A 364 14.83 15.75 -28.77
N ILE A 365 15.53 16.15 -27.70
CA ILE A 365 16.23 15.21 -26.81
C ILE A 365 15.25 14.19 -26.24
N THR A 366 14.10 14.63 -25.75
CA THR A 366 13.04 13.75 -25.23
C THR A 366 12.50 12.82 -26.31
N PHE A 367 12.29 13.29 -27.55
CA PHE A 367 11.80 12.46 -28.66
C PHE A 367 12.73 11.28 -28.98
N TYR A 368 14.05 11.50 -28.98
CA TYR A 368 15.03 10.44 -29.22
C TYR A 368 15.32 9.57 -27.98
N ALA A 369 15.19 10.12 -26.77
CA ALA A 369 15.48 9.36 -25.54
C ALA A 369 14.34 8.39 -25.14
N ILE A 370 13.07 8.74 -25.39
CA ILE A 370 11.93 7.92 -24.95
C ILE A 370 11.91 6.49 -25.52
N PRO A 371 12.17 6.25 -26.83
CA PRO A 371 12.13 4.92 -27.41
C PRO A 371 13.02 3.93 -26.65
N HIS A 372 14.23 4.33 -26.25
CA HIS A 372 15.18 3.49 -25.49
C HIS A 372 14.71 3.07 -24.09
N LEU A 373 13.59 3.62 -23.59
CA LEU A 373 12.99 3.21 -22.33
C LEU A 373 11.95 2.10 -22.50
N ASP A 374 11.65 1.67 -23.73
CA ASP A 374 10.76 0.55 -24.01
C ASP A 374 11.29 -0.77 -23.42
N VAL A 375 12.61 -0.93 -23.31
CA VAL A 375 13.28 -2.07 -22.66
C VAL A 375 12.92 -2.18 -21.17
N LEU A 376 12.46 -1.09 -20.54
CA LEU A 376 11.96 -1.10 -19.16
C LEU A 376 10.49 -1.55 -19.07
N LEU A 377 9.83 -1.81 -20.19
CA LEU A 377 8.44 -2.23 -20.24
C LEU A 377 8.34 -3.70 -20.61
N ALA A 378 7.67 -4.48 -19.76
CA ALA A 378 7.29 -5.86 -20.05
C ALA A 378 5.76 -5.95 -20.21
N PRO A 379 5.24 -6.91 -20.98
CA PRO A 379 3.82 -7.23 -20.96
C PRO A 379 3.32 -7.47 -19.53
N ALA A 380 2.10 -7.03 -19.27
CA ALA A 380 1.45 -7.17 -17.98
C ALA A 380 -0.01 -7.57 -18.14
N TYR A 381 -0.44 -8.36 -17.18
CA TYR A 381 -1.77 -8.90 -17.04
C TYR A 381 -2.40 -8.40 -15.74
N PRO A 382 -3.74 -8.44 -15.61
CA PRO A 382 -4.43 -8.02 -14.39
C PRO A 382 -3.84 -8.64 -13.12
N THR A 383 -3.44 -9.91 -13.17
CA THR A 383 -2.88 -10.67 -12.04
C THR A 383 -1.36 -10.51 -11.89
N SER A 384 -0.65 -9.75 -12.73
CA SER A 384 0.84 -9.74 -12.77
C SER A 384 1.55 -9.38 -11.47
N PHE A 385 0.85 -8.67 -10.58
CA PHE A 385 1.36 -8.26 -9.26
C PHE A 385 0.68 -8.99 -8.10
N GLU A 386 -0.18 -9.97 -8.39
CA GLU A 386 -0.81 -10.78 -7.36
C GLU A 386 0.21 -11.71 -6.71
N THR A 387 0.04 -11.94 -5.41
CA THR A 387 0.84 -12.90 -4.66
C THR A 387 0.10 -14.20 -4.41
N SER A 388 0.85 -15.30 -4.28
CA SER A 388 0.24 -16.62 -4.09
C SER A 388 -0.46 -16.71 -2.71
N PRO A 389 -1.77 -17.01 -2.66
CA PRO A 389 -2.53 -17.13 -1.41
C PRO A 389 -2.19 -18.43 -0.65
N THR A 390 -1.54 -19.39 -1.30
CA THR A 390 -1.21 -20.71 -0.74
C THR A 390 0.01 -20.70 0.19
N GLY A 391 0.74 -19.57 0.20
CA GLY A 391 1.95 -19.37 0.99
C GLY A 391 3.11 -20.29 0.62
N PHE A 392 3.12 -20.86 -0.59
CA PHE A 392 4.09 -21.87 -1.03
C PHE A 392 4.20 -23.03 -0.03
N SER A 393 3.06 -23.49 0.51
CA SER A 393 3.03 -24.55 1.53
C SER A 393 3.36 -25.93 0.97
N ALA A 394 3.88 -26.83 1.81
CA ALA A 394 4.14 -28.22 1.43
C ALA A 394 2.86 -28.89 0.91
N THR A 395 1.74 -28.68 1.59
CA THR A 395 0.42 -29.15 1.16
C THR A 395 0.03 -28.61 -0.21
N SER A 396 0.28 -27.32 -0.49
CA SER A 396 -0.02 -26.70 -1.79
C SER A 396 0.81 -27.29 -2.92
N ILE A 397 2.11 -27.51 -2.71
CA ILE A 397 3.00 -28.14 -3.70
C ILE A 397 2.52 -29.56 -4.04
N VAL A 398 2.16 -30.35 -3.02
CA VAL A 398 1.67 -31.73 -3.23
C VAL A 398 0.30 -31.74 -3.90
N ARG A 399 -0.61 -30.83 -3.53
CA ARG A 399 -1.88 -30.63 -4.25
C ARG A 399 -1.63 -30.28 -5.71
N GLY A 400 -0.68 -29.38 -5.95
CA GLY A 400 -0.24 -28.94 -7.27
C GLY A 400 0.30 -30.07 -8.14
N GLU A 401 1.06 -31.00 -7.57
CA GLU A 401 1.55 -32.18 -8.28
C GLU A 401 0.39 -33.04 -8.82
N ALA A 402 -0.61 -33.31 -7.99
CA ALA A 402 -1.79 -34.09 -8.39
C ALA A 402 -2.62 -33.36 -9.46
N LEU A 403 -2.81 -32.05 -9.31
CA LEU A 403 -3.51 -31.21 -10.28
C LEU A 403 -2.77 -31.13 -11.61
N TYR A 404 -1.45 -31.00 -11.57
CA TYR A 404 -0.59 -31.00 -12.76
C TYR A 404 -0.69 -32.31 -13.53
N GLY A 405 -0.64 -33.44 -12.82
CA GLY A 405 -0.77 -34.78 -13.44
C GLY A 405 -2.11 -34.97 -14.16
N SER A 406 -3.19 -34.42 -13.62
CA SER A 406 -4.54 -34.55 -14.18
C SER A 406 -4.86 -33.52 -15.28
N ASN A 407 -4.25 -32.34 -15.26
CA ASN A 407 -4.64 -31.22 -16.14
C ASN A 407 -3.56 -30.76 -17.13
N CYS A 408 -2.27 -30.95 -16.81
CA CYS A 408 -1.16 -30.31 -17.52
C CYS A 408 -0.25 -31.32 -18.23
N ALA A 409 -0.04 -32.50 -17.63
CA ALA A 409 0.94 -33.50 -18.09
C ALA A 409 0.64 -34.09 -19.49
N SER A 410 -0.60 -34.04 -19.97
CA SER A 410 -0.96 -34.53 -21.31
C SER A 410 -0.28 -33.73 -22.44
N CYS A 411 -0.03 -32.44 -22.21
CA CYS A 411 0.68 -31.56 -23.15
C CYS A 411 2.13 -31.30 -22.69
N HIS A 412 2.33 -30.96 -21.41
CA HIS A 412 3.66 -30.58 -20.90
C HIS A 412 4.55 -31.77 -20.50
N GLY A 413 4.02 -32.99 -20.53
CA GLY A 413 4.73 -34.20 -20.11
C GLY A 413 4.68 -34.40 -18.60
N ALA A 414 4.88 -35.64 -18.14
CA ALA A 414 4.98 -35.92 -16.70
C ALA A 414 6.18 -35.19 -16.07
N ASP A 415 7.24 -34.95 -16.85
CA ASP A 415 8.45 -34.24 -16.45
C ASP A 415 8.43 -32.73 -16.67
N GLY A 416 7.38 -32.19 -17.28
CA GLY A 416 7.28 -30.75 -17.58
C GLY A 416 8.17 -30.27 -18.72
N ARG A 417 8.74 -31.19 -19.52
CA ARG A 417 9.67 -30.88 -20.61
C ARG A 417 9.00 -30.43 -21.92
N GLY A 418 7.67 -30.37 -21.94
CA GLY A 418 6.90 -30.05 -23.15
C GLY A 418 6.73 -31.23 -24.11
N ASP A 419 6.98 -32.45 -23.64
CA ASP A 419 7.02 -33.69 -24.42
C ASP A 419 5.83 -34.62 -24.13
N GLY A 420 4.70 -34.05 -23.70
CA GLY A 420 3.48 -34.82 -23.40
C GLY A 420 2.93 -35.56 -24.63
N PRO A 421 2.11 -36.60 -24.44
CA PRO A 421 1.55 -37.40 -25.54
C PRO A 421 0.76 -36.58 -26.57
N ALA A 422 0.20 -35.43 -26.19
CA ALA A 422 -0.51 -34.52 -27.10
C ALA A 422 0.42 -33.52 -27.82
N ALA A 423 1.66 -33.32 -27.34
CA ALA A 423 2.57 -32.29 -27.84
C ALA A 423 2.85 -32.36 -29.36
N PRO A 424 3.06 -33.55 -29.98
CA PRO A 424 3.31 -33.63 -31.42
C PRO A 424 2.15 -33.14 -32.30
N GLY A 425 0.93 -33.06 -31.76
CA GLY A 425 -0.27 -32.62 -32.48
C GLY A 425 -0.57 -31.12 -32.35
N LEU A 426 0.20 -30.36 -31.57
CA LEU A 426 -0.03 -28.93 -31.34
C LEU A 426 0.73 -28.08 -32.36
N ALA A 427 0.11 -26.98 -32.79
CA ALA A 427 0.72 -26.03 -33.74
C ALA A 427 1.93 -25.30 -33.14
N VAL A 428 1.92 -25.09 -31.83
CA VAL A 428 3.02 -24.51 -31.07
C VAL A 428 3.41 -25.54 -29.99
N PRO A 429 4.67 -26.01 -29.97
CA PRO A 429 5.15 -26.92 -28.94
C PRO A 429 4.98 -26.31 -27.54
N PRO A 430 4.50 -27.08 -26.54
CA PRO A 430 4.45 -26.61 -25.16
C PRO A 430 5.86 -26.25 -24.65
N ALA A 431 5.95 -25.18 -23.86
CA ALA A 431 7.22 -24.76 -23.28
C ALA A 431 7.77 -25.81 -22.30
N ASP A 432 9.10 -25.93 -22.26
CA ASP A 432 9.82 -26.70 -21.24
C ASP A 432 9.78 -25.93 -19.91
N LEU A 433 8.95 -26.38 -18.97
CA LEU A 433 8.78 -25.79 -17.64
C LEU A 433 9.97 -26.06 -16.71
N THR A 434 10.93 -26.88 -17.14
CA THR A 434 12.15 -27.22 -16.39
C THR A 434 13.32 -26.29 -16.72
N ALA A 435 13.16 -25.42 -17.72
CA ALA A 435 14.18 -24.50 -18.17
C ALA A 435 14.21 -23.19 -17.34
N PRO A 436 15.33 -22.42 -17.37
CA PRO A 436 15.50 -21.21 -16.56
C PRO A 436 14.46 -20.11 -16.79
N HIS A 437 13.92 -20.00 -18.02
CA HIS A 437 12.94 -18.95 -18.37
C HIS A 437 11.70 -18.94 -17.47
N LEU A 438 11.35 -20.06 -16.83
CA LEU A 438 10.26 -20.10 -15.87
C LEU A 438 10.45 -19.02 -14.80
N TRP A 439 11.69 -18.80 -14.32
CA TRP A 439 12.04 -17.78 -13.31
C TRP A 439 11.97 -16.34 -13.80
N GLU A 440 11.88 -16.11 -15.11
CA GLU A 440 11.74 -14.78 -15.71
C GLU A 440 10.28 -14.30 -15.70
N HIS A 441 9.33 -15.24 -15.57
CA HIS A 441 7.90 -14.95 -15.45
C HIS A 441 7.49 -14.74 -14.00
N SER A 442 6.61 -13.76 -13.73
CA SER A 442 6.05 -13.61 -12.37
C SER A 442 4.98 -14.66 -12.12
N ASP A 443 4.77 -15.05 -10.86
CA ASP A 443 3.74 -16.04 -10.53
C ASP A 443 2.33 -15.56 -10.94
N GLY A 444 2.07 -14.25 -10.79
CA GLY A 444 0.86 -13.62 -11.27
C GLY A 444 0.65 -13.71 -12.80
N GLU A 445 1.73 -13.66 -13.59
CA GLU A 445 1.67 -13.89 -15.04
C GLU A 445 1.34 -15.36 -15.35
N LEU A 446 1.95 -16.31 -14.63
CA LEU A 446 1.61 -17.73 -14.75
C LEU A 446 0.15 -17.99 -14.36
N ALA A 447 -0.35 -17.35 -13.30
CA ALA A 447 -1.75 -17.44 -12.88
C ALA A 447 -2.72 -16.91 -13.95
N TRP A 448 -2.34 -15.85 -14.66
CA TRP A 448 -3.11 -15.35 -15.79
C TRP A 448 -3.21 -16.39 -16.90
N TRP A 449 -2.07 -16.95 -17.34
CA TRP A 449 -2.06 -17.92 -18.44
C TRP A 449 -2.76 -19.22 -18.09
N ILE A 450 -2.62 -19.71 -16.85
CA ILE A 450 -3.37 -20.89 -16.40
C ILE A 450 -4.87 -20.60 -16.36
N GLY A 451 -5.29 -19.41 -15.92
CA GLY A 451 -6.70 -19.02 -15.87
C GLY A 451 -7.32 -18.81 -17.26
N GLN A 452 -6.77 -17.84 -17.99
CA GLN A 452 -7.33 -17.31 -19.23
C GLN A 452 -6.84 -18.03 -20.50
N GLY A 453 -5.77 -18.82 -20.38
CA GLY A 453 -5.07 -19.42 -21.51
C GLY A 453 -3.99 -18.50 -22.08
N MET A 454 -3.23 -19.05 -23.04
CA MET A 454 -2.15 -18.34 -23.71
C MET A 454 -2.52 -18.11 -25.18
N PRO A 455 -2.53 -16.87 -25.69
CA PRO A 455 -2.80 -16.60 -27.09
C PRO A 455 -1.61 -17.00 -27.97
N GLY A 456 -1.90 -17.60 -29.11
CA GLY A 456 -0.94 -17.87 -30.17
C GLY A 456 -0.76 -16.68 -31.13
N PRO A 457 0.14 -16.80 -32.12
CA PRO A 457 0.42 -15.75 -33.10
C PRO A 457 -0.80 -15.33 -33.94
N ASP A 458 -1.77 -16.23 -34.13
CA ASP A 458 -3.03 -16.00 -34.85
C ASP A 458 -4.19 -15.62 -33.91
N ASN A 459 -3.88 -15.30 -32.65
CA ASN A 459 -4.81 -14.99 -31.58
C ASN A 459 -5.73 -16.16 -31.17
N ARG A 460 -5.45 -17.40 -31.63
CA ARG A 460 -6.09 -18.62 -31.11
C ARG A 460 -5.33 -19.13 -29.89
N PRO A 461 -6.01 -19.70 -28.88
CA PRO A 461 -5.33 -20.16 -27.68
C PRO A 461 -4.40 -21.34 -28.00
N VAL A 462 -3.11 -21.18 -27.75
CA VAL A 462 -2.10 -22.27 -27.81
C VAL A 462 -2.08 -23.08 -26.51
N MET A 463 -2.53 -22.46 -25.42
CA MET A 463 -2.85 -23.12 -24.16
C MET A 463 -4.29 -22.75 -23.79
N PRO A 464 -5.17 -23.73 -23.50
CA PRO A 464 -6.52 -23.43 -23.05
C PRO A 464 -6.50 -22.80 -21.66
N GLY A 465 -7.48 -21.94 -21.37
CA GLY A 465 -7.73 -21.46 -20.01
C GLY A 465 -8.37 -22.55 -19.15
N PHE A 466 -8.01 -22.57 -17.87
CA PHE A 466 -8.53 -23.49 -16.86
C PHE A 466 -9.45 -22.79 -15.85
N GLU A 467 -9.79 -21.51 -16.05
CA GLU A 467 -10.85 -20.87 -15.28
C GLU A 467 -12.17 -21.66 -15.42
N GLY A 468 -12.82 -21.93 -14.29
CA GLY A 468 -14.02 -22.78 -14.21
C GLY A 468 -13.76 -24.29 -14.17
N LYS A 469 -12.52 -24.74 -14.41
CA LYS A 469 -12.09 -26.12 -14.14
C LYS A 469 -11.27 -26.23 -12.85
N LEU A 470 -10.42 -25.25 -12.62
CA LEU A 470 -9.63 -25.10 -11.41
C LEU A 470 -10.08 -23.84 -10.67
N ASP A 471 -10.21 -23.94 -9.36
CA ASP A 471 -10.44 -22.76 -8.51
C ASP A 471 -9.17 -21.87 -8.44
N VAL A 472 -9.23 -20.76 -7.70
CA VAL A 472 -8.08 -19.84 -7.57
C VAL A 472 -6.91 -20.55 -6.87
N ASP A 473 -7.15 -21.19 -5.73
CA ASP A 473 -6.10 -21.85 -4.94
C ASP A 473 -5.47 -23.03 -5.69
N GLU A 474 -6.25 -23.76 -6.48
CA GLU A 474 -5.78 -24.86 -7.31
C GLU A 474 -4.81 -24.40 -8.40
N ARG A 475 -5.11 -23.27 -9.05
CA ARG A 475 -4.20 -22.68 -10.03
C ARG A 475 -2.88 -22.27 -9.38
N TRP A 476 -2.94 -21.66 -8.20
CA TRP A 476 -1.74 -21.30 -7.43
C TRP A 476 -0.97 -22.52 -6.92
N SER A 477 -1.64 -23.60 -6.51
CA SER A 477 -0.98 -24.87 -6.17
C SER A 477 -0.22 -25.47 -7.35
N VAL A 478 -0.78 -25.42 -8.57
CA VAL A 478 -0.05 -25.85 -9.78
C VAL A 478 1.20 -24.99 -9.99
N ILE A 479 1.12 -23.67 -9.76
CA ILE A 479 2.27 -22.76 -9.85
C ILE A 479 3.35 -23.13 -8.82
N ASP A 480 2.95 -23.34 -7.55
CA ASP A 480 3.88 -23.77 -6.50
C ASP A 480 4.60 -25.06 -6.89
N PHE A 481 3.86 -26.03 -7.44
CA PHE A 481 4.44 -27.29 -7.91
C PHE A 481 5.43 -27.10 -9.05
N ILE A 482 5.08 -26.37 -10.13
CA ILE A 482 6.00 -26.19 -11.27
C ILE A 482 7.27 -25.43 -10.86
N ARG A 483 7.17 -24.48 -9.92
CA ARG A 483 8.32 -23.79 -9.30
C ARG A 483 9.20 -24.74 -8.51
N ALA A 484 8.59 -25.51 -7.60
CA ALA A 484 9.28 -26.50 -6.78
C ALA A 484 9.98 -27.56 -7.64
N ARG A 485 9.31 -28.01 -8.70
CA ARG A 485 9.83 -28.99 -9.65
C ARG A 485 11.01 -28.47 -10.46
N ASN A 486 10.89 -27.26 -11.00
CA ASN A 486 11.96 -26.61 -11.74
C ASN A 486 13.21 -26.46 -10.86
N ALA A 487 13.04 -25.96 -9.62
CA ALA A 487 14.10 -25.90 -8.63
C ALA A 487 14.74 -27.27 -8.37
N GLY A 488 13.93 -28.32 -8.21
CA GLY A 488 14.40 -29.69 -7.98
C GLY A 488 15.19 -30.29 -9.13
N ILE A 489 14.76 -30.05 -10.37
CA ILE A 489 15.47 -30.53 -11.56
C ILE A 489 16.85 -29.86 -11.66
N HIS A 490 16.92 -28.53 -11.49
CA HIS A 490 18.20 -27.84 -11.47
C HIS A 490 19.11 -28.31 -10.33
N PHE A 491 18.55 -28.51 -9.12
CA PHE A 491 19.32 -29.02 -7.99
C PHE A 491 19.83 -30.44 -8.24
N ARG A 492 19.03 -31.32 -8.85
CA ARG A 492 19.47 -32.67 -9.20
C ARG A 492 20.64 -32.65 -10.17
N ASP A 493 20.60 -31.76 -11.15
CA ASP A 493 21.54 -31.71 -12.26
C ASP A 493 22.83 -30.94 -11.91
N THR A 494 22.76 -29.93 -11.03
CA THR A 494 23.89 -29.05 -10.68
C THR A 494 24.36 -29.15 -9.23
N GLY A 495 23.53 -29.69 -8.33
CA GLY A 495 23.76 -29.66 -6.88
C GLY A 495 23.44 -28.32 -6.21
N GLU A 496 22.95 -27.34 -6.96
CA GLU A 496 22.64 -25.99 -6.49
C GLU A 496 21.27 -25.53 -7.00
N TRP A 497 20.63 -24.61 -6.28
CA TRP A 497 19.42 -23.95 -6.78
C TRP A 497 19.79 -22.72 -7.61
N PRO A 498 19.13 -22.49 -8.75
CA PRO A 498 19.47 -21.41 -9.68
C PRO A 498 19.17 -20.01 -9.11
N VAL A 499 18.24 -19.95 -8.14
CA VAL A 499 17.81 -18.73 -7.44
C VAL A 499 17.59 -19.08 -5.96
N PRO A 500 17.49 -18.09 -5.04
CA PRO A 500 17.02 -18.35 -3.69
C PRO A 500 15.61 -18.95 -3.72
N VAL A 501 15.47 -20.21 -3.27
CA VAL A 501 14.18 -20.91 -3.23
C VAL A 501 13.62 -20.85 -1.81
N ALA A 502 12.37 -20.41 -1.67
CA ALA A 502 11.68 -20.42 -0.38
C ALA A 502 11.50 -21.86 0.12
N ALA A 503 11.66 -22.07 1.42
CA ALA A 503 11.36 -23.35 2.04
C ALA A 503 9.82 -23.50 2.15
N PRO A 504 9.24 -24.64 1.72
CA PRO A 504 7.81 -24.83 1.81
C PRO A 504 7.27 -24.66 3.22
N GLY A 505 6.19 -23.88 3.36
CA GLY A 505 5.53 -23.69 4.65
C GLY A 505 4.88 -24.98 5.15
N PHE A 506 5.02 -25.27 6.45
CA PHE A 506 4.35 -26.41 7.10
C PHE A 506 4.06 -26.14 8.57
N SER A 507 3.11 -26.89 9.13
CA SER A 507 2.82 -26.92 10.57
C SER A 507 3.70 -27.93 11.30
N MET A 508 4.03 -27.62 12.55
CA MET A 508 4.83 -28.49 13.40
C MET A 508 4.36 -28.44 14.85
N ALA A 509 4.62 -29.52 15.58
CA ALA A 509 4.49 -29.60 17.02
C ALA A 509 5.86 -29.43 17.68
N CYS A 510 6.00 -28.41 18.51
CA CYS A 510 7.14 -28.22 19.39
C CYS A 510 6.72 -28.46 20.84
N ARG A 511 7.67 -28.67 21.75
CA ARG A 511 7.37 -28.80 23.20
C ARG A 511 6.63 -27.58 23.78
N THR A 512 6.84 -26.40 23.19
CA THR A 512 6.18 -25.14 23.59
C THR A 512 4.75 -24.99 23.06
N GLY A 513 4.28 -25.92 22.23
CA GLY A 513 2.98 -25.88 21.58
C GLY A 513 3.06 -26.04 20.06
N PRO A 514 1.91 -26.00 19.36
CA PRO A 514 1.86 -25.99 17.91
C PRO A 514 2.52 -24.72 17.35
N GLY A 515 3.12 -24.84 16.17
CA GLY A 515 3.77 -23.74 15.47
C GLY A 515 3.81 -23.98 13.96
N THR A 516 4.35 -23.00 13.24
CA THR A 516 4.57 -23.06 11.78
C THR A 516 6.02 -22.74 11.47
N LEU A 517 6.48 -23.09 10.26
CA LEU A 517 7.82 -22.71 9.82
C LEU A 517 8.04 -21.19 9.90
N ASP A 518 7.02 -20.40 9.58
CA ASP A 518 7.07 -18.94 9.63
C ASP A 518 7.33 -18.40 11.05
N ALA A 519 6.78 -19.08 12.07
CA ALA A 519 7.02 -18.73 13.47
C ALA A 519 8.48 -18.96 13.91
N LEU A 520 9.28 -19.69 13.12
CA LEU A 520 10.72 -19.90 13.35
C LEU A 520 11.61 -18.87 12.64
N ARG A 521 11.04 -17.90 11.91
CA ARG A 521 11.82 -16.80 11.30
C ARG A 521 12.74 -16.14 12.33
N GLY A 522 13.95 -15.80 11.89
CA GLY A 522 15.03 -15.31 12.75
C GLY A 522 15.93 -16.40 13.33
N SER A 523 15.56 -17.69 13.21
CA SER A 523 16.41 -18.85 13.56
C SER A 523 16.74 -19.67 12.32
N ALA A 524 17.92 -20.29 12.26
CA ALA A 524 18.21 -21.29 11.23
C ALA A 524 17.45 -22.58 11.55
N VAL A 525 16.93 -23.26 10.53
CA VAL A 525 16.16 -24.50 10.69
C VAL A 525 16.82 -25.63 9.91
N LEU A 526 17.08 -26.75 10.58
CA LEU A 526 17.50 -28.00 9.98
C LEU A 526 16.29 -28.94 9.91
N LEU A 527 15.78 -29.19 8.71
CA LEU A 527 14.73 -30.17 8.47
C LEU A 527 15.34 -31.54 8.11
N LEU A 528 14.87 -32.60 8.74
CA LEU A 528 15.30 -33.97 8.53
C LEU A 528 14.16 -34.81 7.95
N LEU A 529 14.42 -35.46 6.80
CA LEU A 529 13.54 -36.45 6.18
C LEU A 529 14.16 -37.83 6.35
N ASP A 530 13.54 -38.68 7.18
CA ASP A 530 13.93 -40.09 7.40
C ASP A 530 15.40 -40.29 7.82
N GLY A 531 16.03 -39.26 8.40
CA GLY A 531 17.46 -39.21 8.73
C GLY A 531 17.76 -39.13 10.23
N PRO A 532 19.00 -39.45 10.65
CA PRO A 532 19.38 -39.42 12.06
C PRO A 532 19.38 -37.99 12.61
N VAL A 533 18.82 -37.82 13.80
CA VAL A 533 18.87 -36.55 14.55
C VAL A 533 20.30 -36.32 15.07
N PRO A 534 20.93 -35.16 14.80
CA PRO A 534 22.27 -34.85 15.34
C PRO A 534 22.31 -34.94 16.86
N SER A 535 23.37 -35.54 17.41
CA SER A 535 23.55 -35.70 18.86
C SER A 535 23.85 -34.38 19.59
N ASP A 536 24.40 -33.39 18.89
CA ASP A 536 24.71 -32.06 19.41
C ASP A 536 24.13 -30.99 18.46
N ILE A 537 23.25 -30.13 18.98
CA ILE A 537 22.55 -29.10 18.20
C ILE A 537 23.18 -27.74 18.53
N PRO A 538 23.82 -27.06 17.55
CA PRO A 538 24.39 -25.74 17.77
C PRO A 538 23.36 -24.71 18.28
N PRO A 539 23.77 -23.77 19.15
CA PRO A 539 22.89 -22.69 19.59
C PRO A 539 22.45 -21.84 18.39
N GLY A 540 21.15 -21.53 18.32
CA GLY A 540 20.55 -20.79 17.20
C GLY A 540 20.04 -21.65 16.04
N LEU A 541 20.31 -22.96 16.05
CA LEU A 541 19.72 -23.93 15.13
C LEU A 541 18.47 -24.58 15.76
N ARG A 542 17.37 -24.62 15.02
CA ARG A 542 16.19 -25.41 15.34
C ARG A 542 16.19 -26.66 14.47
N VAL A 543 15.91 -27.81 15.06
CA VAL A 543 15.80 -29.06 14.30
C VAL A 543 14.33 -29.45 14.19
N VAL A 544 13.91 -29.80 12.99
CA VAL A 544 12.58 -30.31 12.69
C VAL A 544 12.73 -31.69 12.06
N GLU A 545 12.06 -32.69 12.63
CA GLU A 545 11.95 -34.03 12.06
C GLU A 545 10.59 -34.17 11.36
N ALA A 546 10.59 -34.62 10.10
CA ALA A 546 9.34 -34.96 9.42
C ALA A 546 8.97 -36.42 9.74
N GLY A 547 7.81 -36.63 10.36
CA GLY A 547 7.32 -37.94 10.79
C GLY A 547 6.39 -37.87 12.00
N GLU A 548 6.05 -39.03 12.57
CA GLU A 548 5.11 -39.15 13.69
C GLU A 548 5.79 -39.20 15.08
N ALA A 549 7.07 -38.78 15.15
CA ALA A 549 7.83 -38.81 16.40
C ALA A 549 7.26 -37.85 17.46
N GLN A 550 7.43 -38.16 18.75
CA GLN A 550 7.08 -37.21 19.80
C GLN A 550 8.10 -36.06 19.89
N PRO A 551 7.67 -34.80 20.04
CA PRO A 551 8.57 -33.65 20.18
C PRO A 551 9.48 -33.78 21.41
N LYS A 552 10.79 -33.60 21.21
CA LYS A 552 11.81 -33.62 22.28
C LYS A 552 12.32 -32.21 22.58
N ALA A 553 13.08 -32.04 23.66
CA ALA A 553 13.67 -30.74 23.98
C ALA A 553 14.64 -30.29 22.85
N GLY A 554 14.33 -29.16 22.20
CA GLY A 554 15.12 -28.64 21.07
C GLY A 554 14.77 -29.22 19.69
N LEU A 555 13.82 -30.15 19.63
CA LEU A 555 13.35 -30.82 18.41
C LEU A 555 11.84 -30.60 18.24
N CYS A 556 11.45 -30.03 17.10
CA CYS A 556 10.05 -30.00 16.67
C CYS A 556 9.79 -31.14 15.68
N VAL A 557 8.53 -31.54 15.55
CA VAL A 557 8.13 -32.61 14.64
C VAL A 557 6.99 -32.13 13.76
N SER A 558 7.04 -32.44 12.47
CA SER A 558 5.93 -32.22 11.54
C SER A 558 5.35 -33.56 11.10
N ASP A 559 4.08 -33.78 11.43
CA ASP A 559 3.28 -34.96 11.04
C ASP A 559 2.59 -34.78 9.68
N ASP A 560 2.82 -33.66 8.99
CA ASP A 560 2.24 -33.39 7.68
C ASP A 560 2.89 -34.29 6.61
N PRO A 561 2.14 -35.22 6.00
CA PRO A 561 2.68 -36.12 4.98
C PRO A 561 3.13 -35.39 3.72
N ALA A 562 2.67 -34.15 3.51
CA ALA A 562 3.10 -33.33 2.37
C ALA A 562 4.54 -32.82 2.53
N VAL A 563 5.06 -32.71 3.76
CA VAL A 563 6.41 -32.17 4.01
C VAL A 563 7.50 -33.03 3.38
N PRO A 564 7.59 -34.35 3.62
CA PRO A 564 8.60 -35.18 2.96
C PRO A 564 8.49 -35.15 1.43
N GLN A 565 7.28 -35.06 0.88
CA GLN A 565 7.06 -35.08 -0.57
C GLN A 565 7.48 -33.75 -1.22
N ALA A 566 7.00 -32.61 -0.71
CA ALA A 566 7.33 -31.29 -1.24
C ALA A 566 8.83 -31.00 -1.24
N TYR A 567 9.52 -31.36 -0.15
CA TYR A 567 10.97 -31.15 -0.05
C TYR A 567 11.77 -32.11 -0.95
N ARG A 568 11.29 -33.34 -1.19
CA ARG A 568 11.90 -34.23 -2.18
C ARG A 568 11.74 -33.70 -3.60
N ILE A 569 10.58 -33.14 -3.94
CA ILE A 569 10.36 -32.45 -5.22
C ILE A 569 11.42 -31.36 -5.40
N LEU A 570 11.63 -30.52 -4.38
CA LEU A 570 12.61 -29.41 -4.39
C LEU A 570 14.08 -29.81 -4.47
N ALA A 571 14.41 -31.05 -4.10
CA ALA A 571 15.76 -31.59 -4.22
C ALA A 571 15.91 -32.59 -5.38
N GLY A 572 14.87 -32.78 -6.19
CA GLY A 572 14.84 -33.75 -7.29
C GLY A 572 15.12 -35.18 -6.83
N LEU A 573 14.61 -35.54 -5.65
CA LEU A 573 14.80 -36.85 -5.02
C LEU A 573 13.59 -37.77 -5.28
N SER A 574 13.87 -39.06 -5.34
CA SER A 574 12.85 -40.11 -5.41
C SER A 574 12.19 -40.34 -4.04
N ALA A 575 10.99 -40.91 -4.04
CA ALA A 575 10.27 -41.27 -2.83
C ALA A 575 11.12 -42.21 -1.93
N GLY A 576 11.08 -41.98 -0.62
CA GLY A 576 11.80 -42.79 0.38
C GLY A 576 13.30 -42.53 0.47
N GLN A 577 13.86 -41.59 -0.30
CA GLN A 577 15.24 -41.16 -0.09
C GLN A 577 15.34 -40.26 1.15
N ASN A 578 16.35 -40.54 1.98
CA ASN A 578 16.70 -39.69 3.12
C ASN A 578 17.25 -38.36 2.63
N ALA A 579 16.89 -37.29 3.31
CA ALA A 579 17.41 -35.97 2.99
C ALA A 579 17.42 -35.06 4.21
N SER A 580 18.30 -34.07 4.19
CA SER A 580 18.31 -33.01 5.18
C SER A 580 18.45 -31.66 4.52
N PHE A 581 17.70 -30.66 5.02
CA PHE A 581 17.62 -29.33 4.44
C PHE A 581 18.00 -28.29 5.47
N LEU A 582 18.85 -27.34 5.08
CA LEU A 582 19.16 -26.17 5.87
C LEU A 582 18.39 -24.97 5.33
N ILE A 583 17.55 -24.41 6.20
CA ILE A 583 16.74 -23.22 5.96
C ILE A 583 17.38 -22.09 6.76
N ASP A 584 17.58 -20.93 6.13
CA ASP A 584 18.10 -19.76 6.81
C ASP A 584 17.05 -19.04 7.68
N ARG A 585 17.45 -17.90 8.25
CA ARG A 585 16.62 -17.11 9.17
C ARG A 585 15.49 -16.38 8.46
N GLU A 586 15.63 -16.19 7.15
CA GLU A 586 14.68 -15.55 6.24
C GLU A 586 13.65 -16.55 5.68
N GLY A 587 13.89 -17.86 5.84
CA GLY A 587 13.02 -18.94 5.36
C GLY A 587 13.38 -19.47 3.97
N SER A 588 14.60 -19.22 3.48
CA SER A 588 15.09 -19.74 2.19
C SER A 588 15.92 -21.01 2.36
N LEU A 589 15.82 -21.92 1.39
CA LEU A 589 16.67 -23.10 1.30
C LEU A 589 18.09 -22.70 0.92
N ARG A 590 19.06 -23.18 1.70
CA ARG A 590 20.49 -22.93 1.48
C ARG A 590 21.29 -24.17 1.14
N TYR A 591 20.84 -25.32 1.63
CA TYR A 591 21.54 -26.57 1.42
C TYR A 591 20.59 -27.76 1.51
N ALA A 592 20.83 -28.79 0.69
CA ALA A 592 20.23 -30.11 0.84
C ALA A 592 21.30 -31.20 0.76
N SER A 593 21.24 -32.20 1.64
CA SER A 593 22.10 -33.38 1.62
C SER A 593 21.28 -34.65 1.43
N ARG A 594 21.74 -35.52 0.51
CA ARG A 594 21.18 -36.87 0.29
C ARG A 594 21.68 -37.90 1.30
N ALA A 595 22.82 -37.63 1.96
CA ALA A 595 23.44 -38.54 2.92
C ALA A 595 23.02 -38.26 4.38
N GLY A 596 22.16 -37.27 4.60
CA GLY A 596 21.91 -36.69 5.92
C GLY A 596 23.09 -35.86 6.43
N TRP A 597 23.03 -35.42 7.68
CA TRP A 597 24.15 -34.76 8.36
C TRP A 597 24.87 -35.75 9.28
N SER A 598 26.17 -35.94 9.05
CA SER A 598 27.01 -36.83 9.86
C SER A 598 28.12 -36.10 10.63
N ASP A 599 28.52 -34.89 10.21
CA ASP A 599 29.56 -34.08 10.88
C ASP A 599 28.97 -32.83 11.58
N PRO A 600 28.87 -32.83 12.93
CA PRO A 600 28.43 -31.69 13.72
C PRO A 600 29.29 -30.43 13.53
N ALA A 601 30.59 -30.58 13.24
CA ALA A 601 31.49 -29.45 13.04
C ALA A 601 31.21 -28.72 11.71
N ALA A 602 30.81 -29.46 10.67
CA ALA A 602 30.39 -28.89 9.39
C ALA A 602 29.09 -28.09 9.53
N LEU A 603 28.10 -28.63 10.25
CA LEU A 603 26.84 -27.96 10.53
C LEU A 603 27.07 -26.65 11.30
N GLY A 604 27.92 -26.68 12.34
CA GLY A 604 28.29 -25.47 13.08
C GLY A 604 29.06 -24.43 12.23
N ARG A 605 29.86 -24.84 11.24
CA ARG A 605 30.48 -23.91 10.28
C ARG A 605 29.43 -23.26 9.37
N LEU A 606 28.47 -24.02 8.86
CA LEU A 606 27.40 -23.52 7.99
C LEU A 606 26.47 -22.54 8.73
N VAL A 607 26.05 -22.85 9.96
CA VAL A 607 25.25 -21.92 10.78
C VAL A 607 25.99 -20.59 11.01
N ARG A 608 27.29 -20.63 11.31
CA ARG A 608 28.12 -19.42 11.46
C ARG A 608 28.28 -18.62 10.15
N LEU A 609 28.25 -19.28 8.99
CA LEU A 609 28.29 -18.59 7.70
C LEU A 609 26.98 -17.86 7.43
N LEU A 610 25.83 -18.47 7.78
CA LEU A 610 24.53 -17.80 7.71
C LEU A 610 24.46 -16.57 8.63
N ASP A 611 25.04 -16.65 9.83
CA ASP A 611 25.14 -15.50 10.75
C ASP A 611 25.98 -14.34 10.18
N LYS A 612 27.03 -14.64 9.41
CA LYS A 612 27.86 -13.62 8.74
C LYS A 612 27.17 -12.99 7.54
N GLN A 613 26.38 -13.76 6.78
CA GLN A 613 25.60 -13.25 5.65
C GLN A 613 24.46 -12.34 6.13
N ALA A 614 23.77 -12.70 7.22
CA ALA A 614 22.71 -11.89 7.82
C ALA A 614 23.21 -10.53 8.39
N THR A 615 24.50 -10.41 8.72
CA THR A 615 25.12 -9.19 9.26
C THR A 615 25.75 -8.28 8.19
N GLY A 616 25.55 -8.59 6.89
CA GLY A 616 25.95 -7.71 5.78
C GLY A 616 27.42 -7.80 5.36
N ALA A 617 28.16 -8.82 5.79
CA ALA A 617 29.51 -9.07 5.28
C ALA A 617 29.45 -9.83 3.95
N SER A 618 29.40 -9.09 2.84
CA SER A 618 29.53 -9.61 1.48
C SER A 618 30.84 -10.39 1.31
N ALA A 619 30.75 -11.64 0.86
CA ALA A 619 31.77 -12.27 0.03
C ALA A 619 31.11 -13.36 -0.82
N MET A 620 31.09 -13.13 -2.14
CA MET A 620 31.10 -14.21 -3.13
C MET A 620 32.20 -15.21 -2.74
N VAL A 621 31.84 -16.45 -2.47
CA VAL A 621 32.82 -17.54 -2.36
C VAL A 621 32.27 -18.70 -3.18
N HIS A 622 32.97 -18.96 -4.29
CA HIS A 622 32.79 -20.12 -5.15
C HIS A 622 32.81 -21.43 -4.34
N PRO A 623 32.03 -22.46 -4.73
CA PRO A 623 32.17 -23.79 -4.16
C PRO A 623 33.44 -24.43 -4.73
N HIS A 624 34.47 -24.60 -3.89
CA HIS A 624 35.55 -25.52 -4.21
C HIS A 624 35.05 -26.95 -4.04
N HIS A 625 35.01 -27.68 -5.16
CA HIS A 625 35.00 -29.14 -5.22
C HIS A 625 36.00 -29.75 -4.23
N HIS A 626 35.55 -30.68 -3.39
CA HIS A 626 36.40 -31.76 -2.92
C HIS A 626 35.60 -33.06 -2.93
N THR A 627 35.81 -33.82 -4.01
CA THR A 627 35.79 -35.27 -4.01
C THR A 627 36.83 -35.80 -3.02
N MET A 628 36.40 -36.66 -2.08
CA MET A 628 37.04 -37.93 -1.71
C MET A 628 36.10 -38.73 -0.82
#